data_AF-A0A2V7XEJ3-F1
#
_entry.id   AF-A0A2V7XEJ3-F1
#
_cell.length_a   1.000
_cell.length_b   1.000
_cell.length_c   1.000
_cell.angle_alpha   90.00
_cell.angle_beta   90.00
_cell.angle_gamma   90.00
#
_symmetry.space_group_name_H-M   'P 1'
#
loop_
_entity.id
_entity.type
_entity.pdbx_description
1 polymer ?
#
loop_
_entity_poly.entity_id
_entity_poly.type
_entity_poly.pdbx_seq_one_letter_code
_entity_poly.pdbx_strand_id
1 'polypeptide(L)'
;MKTPLALLALLALPVFGRRDGDERRGSVLAFLWLPVAIYAGVTLTRHLNIGHRHLLPIYPFLFAAAGRAAAAAVRAGRTRRWAVLALSAWYAVSVLHVHPHYLGYFNELVGGPSQGWRYLVDSNVDWGQDLKALKRWTDEHGVTRLKLSYFGTADPVYYGIPCEMLPSRMQPDPPRIVGEVRAGELVAVSATNLQGVYFDGAQRHLMNHFRALTPIDCVGYSIFIFRPDFSASVPVP
;
A
#
# COMPACT_ATOMS: atom_id res chain seq x y z
N MET A 1 10.24 0.72 0.85
CA MET A 1 9.02 0.42 1.62
C MET A 1 8.08 -0.58 0.93
N LYS A 2 7.76 -0.41 -0.36
CA LYS A 2 6.89 -1.36 -1.09
C LYS A 2 7.59 -2.63 -1.59
N THR A 3 8.92 -2.62 -1.66
CA THR A 3 9.72 -3.79 -2.07
C THR A 3 9.95 -4.76 -0.89
N PRO A 4 9.67 -6.07 -1.05
CA PRO A 4 9.94 -7.07 -0.02
C PRO A 4 11.41 -7.15 0.39
N LEU A 5 11.69 -7.24 1.69
CA LEU A 5 13.06 -7.30 2.21
C LEU A 5 13.79 -8.55 1.73
N ALA A 6 13.09 -9.67 1.60
CA ALA A 6 13.63 -10.90 1.06
C ALA A 6 14.24 -10.72 -0.34
N LEU A 7 13.59 -9.92 -1.21
CA LEU A 7 14.12 -9.62 -2.54
C LEU A 7 15.40 -8.77 -2.46
N LEU A 8 15.41 -7.76 -1.58
CA LEU A 8 16.59 -6.91 -1.36
C LEU A 8 17.78 -7.73 -0.83
N ALA A 9 17.51 -8.65 0.11
CA ALA A 9 18.52 -9.56 0.65
C ALA A 9 19.06 -10.53 -0.43
N LEU A 10 18.19 -11.09 -1.27
CA LEU A 10 18.59 -11.95 -2.40
C LEU A 10 19.52 -11.21 -3.37
N LEU A 11 19.23 -9.93 -3.67
CA LEU A 11 20.06 -9.10 -4.53
C LEU A 11 21.42 -8.76 -3.91
N ALA A 12 21.54 -8.76 -2.58
CA ALA A 12 22.78 -8.45 -1.87
C ALA A 12 23.72 -9.68 -1.71
N LEU A 13 23.21 -10.91 -1.78
CA LEU A 13 24.00 -12.15 -1.65
C LEU A 13 25.24 -12.28 -2.57
N PRO A 14 25.22 -11.87 -3.86
CA PRO A 14 26.33 -12.06 -4.78
C PRO A 14 27.37 -10.93 -4.70
N VAL A 15 27.11 -9.83 -3.97
CA VAL A 15 28.10 -8.77 -3.69
C VAL A 15 29.31 -9.37 -2.93
N PHE A 16 29.13 -10.52 -2.29
CA PHE A 16 30.14 -11.28 -1.57
C PHE A 16 30.69 -12.50 -2.33
N GLY A 17 30.60 -12.52 -3.68
CA GLY A 17 31.08 -13.62 -4.53
C GLY A 17 32.14 -13.16 -5.54
N ARG A 18 33.20 -13.97 -5.71
CA ARG A 18 34.44 -13.68 -6.46
C ARG A 18 34.22 -12.88 -7.75
N ARG A 19 35.08 -11.85 -7.93
CA ARG A 19 35.26 -11.09 -9.16
C ARG A 19 36.06 -11.95 -10.13
N ASP A 20 35.38 -12.70 -10.98
CA ASP A 20 36.03 -13.33 -12.12
C ASP A 20 35.89 -12.37 -13.30
N GLY A 21 37.05 -12.01 -13.89
CA GLY A 21 37.23 -11.02 -14.95
C GLY A 21 36.77 -11.47 -16.33
N ASP A 22 35.62 -12.13 -16.41
CA ASP A 22 34.99 -12.50 -17.68
C ASP A 22 34.27 -11.28 -18.27
N GLU A 23 34.66 -10.84 -19.46
CA GLU A 23 34.04 -9.71 -20.16
C GLU A 23 32.54 -9.92 -20.39
N ARG A 24 32.09 -11.18 -20.56
CA ARG A 24 30.65 -11.52 -20.66
C ARG A 24 29.89 -11.22 -19.36
N ARG A 25 30.56 -11.21 -18.22
CA ARG A 25 29.96 -10.84 -16.93
C ARG A 25 29.67 -9.34 -16.88
N GLY A 26 30.53 -8.52 -17.49
CA GLY A 26 30.36 -7.08 -17.59
C GLY A 26 29.14 -6.69 -18.42
N SER A 27 28.97 -7.28 -19.60
CA SER A 27 27.83 -6.99 -20.48
C SER A 27 26.49 -7.44 -19.87
N VAL A 28 26.45 -8.60 -19.21
CA VAL A 28 25.23 -9.07 -18.49
C VAL A 28 24.91 -8.17 -17.30
N LEU A 29 25.91 -7.71 -16.55
CA LEU A 29 25.71 -6.76 -15.46
C LEU A 29 25.18 -5.42 -15.98
N ALA A 30 25.75 -4.90 -17.06
CA ALA A 30 25.28 -3.68 -17.70
C ALA A 30 23.84 -3.85 -18.19
N PHE A 31 23.50 -4.95 -18.85
CA PHE A 31 22.14 -5.22 -19.33
C PHE A 31 21.10 -5.24 -18.21
N LEU A 32 21.44 -5.77 -17.02
CA LEU A 32 20.52 -5.82 -15.89
C LEU A 32 20.42 -4.50 -15.14
N TRP A 33 21.55 -3.83 -14.90
CA TRP A 33 21.58 -2.65 -14.03
C TRP A 33 21.43 -1.32 -14.76
N LEU A 34 21.74 -1.25 -16.05
CA LEU A 34 21.60 -0.01 -16.82
C LEU A 34 20.13 0.43 -16.92
N PRO A 35 19.15 -0.43 -17.25
CA PRO A 35 17.75 -0.04 -17.25
C PRO A 35 17.27 0.37 -15.87
N VAL A 36 17.72 -0.32 -14.82
CA VAL A 36 17.42 0.02 -13.42
C VAL A 36 17.95 1.40 -13.07
N ALA A 37 19.22 1.70 -13.43
CA ALA A 37 19.87 2.97 -13.14
C ALA A 37 19.27 4.14 -13.93
N ILE A 38 19.00 3.96 -15.23
CA ILE A 38 18.33 4.96 -16.08
C ILE A 38 16.96 5.26 -15.50
N TYR A 39 16.17 4.24 -15.21
CA TYR A 39 14.81 4.42 -14.71
C TYR A 39 14.81 5.05 -13.31
N ALA A 40 15.72 4.63 -12.42
CA ALA A 40 15.90 5.24 -11.11
C ALA A 40 16.24 6.74 -11.23
N GLY A 41 17.18 7.10 -12.11
CA GLY A 41 17.52 8.50 -12.40
C GLY A 41 16.34 9.32 -12.93
N VAL A 42 15.57 8.76 -13.87
CA VAL A 42 14.35 9.41 -14.38
C VAL A 42 13.30 9.57 -13.28
N THR A 43 13.12 8.59 -12.40
CA THR A 43 12.15 8.71 -11.30
C THR A 43 12.57 9.72 -10.23
N LEU A 44 13.88 9.86 -9.96
CA LEU A 44 14.39 10.87 -9.03
C LEU A 44 14.24 12.30 -9.58
N THR A 45 14.18 12.47 -10.90
CA THR A 45 14.04 13.79 -11.56
C THR A 45 12.61 14.18 -11.86
N ARG A 46 11.66 13.23 -11.81
CA ARG A 46 10.23 13.49 -12.04
C ARG A 46 9.53 13.73 -10.70
N HIS A 47 8.85 14.87 -10.56
CA HIS A 47 7.99 15.19 -9.41
C HIS A 47 6.69 14.35 -9.33
N LEU A 48 6.60 13.23 -10.06
CA LEU A 48 5.44 12.35 -10.08
C LEU A 48 5.53 11.36 -8.91
N ASN A 49 5.14 11.80 -7.72
CA ASN A 49 4.97 10.95 -6.53
C ASN A 49 3.75 10.00 -6.62
N ILE A 50 3.10 9.91 -7.79
CA ILE A 50 1.81 9.22 -8.04
C ILE A 50 1.99 7.70 -8.24
N GLY A 51 2.95 7.14 -7.53
CA GLY A 51 2.92 5.74 -7.13
C GLY A 51 4.15 4.91 -7.50
N HIS A 52 4.34 3.88 -6.71
CA HIS A 52 5.30 2.80 -6.95
C HIS A 52 5.12 2.12 -8.32
N ARG A 53 3.95 2.27 -8.96
CA ARG A 53 3.62 1.73 -10.29
C ARG A 53 4.60 2.14 -11.39
N HIS A 54 5.22 3.32 -11.27
CA HIS A 54 6.24 3.74 -12.23
C HIS A 54 7.48 2.87 -12.14
N LEU A 55 7.81 2.28 -11.00
CA LEU A 55 8.96 1.38 -10.89
C LEU A 55 8.68 -0.04 -11.46
N LEU A 56 7.47 -0.36 -11.92
CA LEU A 56 7.16 -1.69 -12.46
C LEU A 56 8.09 -2.14 -13.61
N PRO A 57 8.52 -1.28 -14.56
CA PRO A 57 9.43 -1.67 -15.63
C PRO A 57 10.81 -2.14 -15.16
N ILE A 58 11.26 -1.78 -13.94
CA ILE A 58 12.56 -2.24 -13.43
C ILE A 58 12.50 -3.64 -12.80
N TYR A 59 11.32 -4.12 -12.41
CA TYR A 59 11.17 -5.39 -11.70
C TYR A 59 11.65 -6.63 -12.48
N PRO A 60 11.39 -6.78 -13.80
CA PRO A 60 11.94 -7.90 -14.57
C PRO A 60 13.47 -8.01 -14.47
N PHE A 61 14.17 -6.87 -14.53
CA PHE A 61 15.62 -6.81 -14.41
C PHE A 61 16.09 -7.16 -12.99
N LEU A 62 15.39 -6.67 -11.96
CA LEU A 62 15.65 -7.03 -10.57
C LEU A 62 15.44 -8.53 -10.33
N PHE A 63 14.38 -9.13 -10.87
CA PHE A 63 14.13 -10.57 -10.73
C PHE A 63 15.18 -11.41 -11.46
N ALA A 64 15.59 -11.01 -12.67
CA ALA A 64 16.68 -11.67 -13.39
C ALA A 64 18.01 -11.56 -12.61
N ALA A 65 18.32 -10.39 -12.04
CA ALA A 65 19.49 -10.19 -11.19
C ALA A 65 19.43 -11.06 -9.92
N ALA A 66 18.27 -11.13 -9.26
CA ALA A 66 18.05 -11.97 -8.09
C ALA A 66 18.15 -13.47 -8.42
N GLY A 67 17.66 -13.91 -9.59
CA GLY A 67 17.82 -15.29 -10.05
C GLY A 67 19.29 -15.65 -10.29
N ARG A 68 20.05 -14.76 -10.92
CA ARG A 68 21.50 -14.94 -11.09
C ARG A 68 22.23 -14.97 -9.76
N ALA A 69 21.86 -14.09 -8.84
CA ALA A 69 22.38 -14.01 -7.47
C ALA A 69 22.15 -15.32 -6.71
N ALA A 70 20.92 -15.82 -6.73
CA ALA A 70 20.52 -17.07 -6.12
C ALA A 70 21.28 -18.26 -6.72
N ALA A 71 21.38 -18.34 -8.04
CA ALA A 71 22.12 -19.41 -8.71
C ALA A 71 23.62 -19.43 -8.33
N ALA A 72 24.26 -18.25 -8.24
CA ALA A 72 25.63 -18.13 -7.78
C ALA A 72 25.78 -18.54 -6.30
N ALA A 73 24.86 -18.11 -5.44
CA ALA A 73 24.86 -18.47 -4.02
C ALA A 73 24.67 -19.98 -3.81
N VAL A 74 23.77 -20.62 -4.54
CA VAL A 74 23.53 -22.07 -4.47
C VAL A 74 24.79 -22.87 -4.86
N ARG A 75 25.50 -22.46 -5.92
CA ARG A 75 26.75 -23.11 -6.35
C ARG A 75 27.90 -22.93 -5.35
N ALA A 76 27.88 -21.85 -4.57
CA ALA A 76 28.93 -21.53 -3.62
C ALA A 76 28.88 -22.37 -2.32
N GLY A 77 27.82 -23.15 -2.08
CA GLY A 77 27.80 -24.14 -0.99
C GLY A 77 26.43 -24.37 -0.34
N ARG A 78 26.37 -25.42 0.49
CA ARG A 78 25.12 -25.88 1.14
C ARG A 78 24.47 -24.81 2.03
N THR A 79 25.26 -24.07 2.81
CA THR A 79 24.74 -22.99 3.69
C THR A 79 24.05 -21.88 2.89
N ARG A 80 24.69 -21.43 1.79
CA ARG A 80 24.12 -20.39 0.92
C ARG A 80 22.88 -20.88 0.16
N ARG A 81 22.83 -22.17 -0.21
CA ARG A 81 21.61 -22.78 -0.76
C ARG A 81 20.44 -22.71 0.23
N TRP A 82 20.66 -23.05 1.49
CA TRP A 82 19.62 -22.94 2.52
C TRP A 82 19.20 -21.49 2.76
N ALA A 83 20.14 -20.54 2.73
CA ALA A 83 19.82 -19.12 2.82
C ALA A 83 18.92 -18.65 1.66
N VAL A 84 19.21 -19.06 0.42
CA VAL A 84 18.36 -18.76 -0.74
C VAL A 84 16.96 -19.34 -0.55
N LEU A 85 16.85 -20.60 -0.14
CA LEU A 85 15.55 -21.25 0.12
C LEU A 85 14.76 -20.51 1.21
N ALA A 86 15.40 -20.13 2.31
CA ALA A 86 14.78 -19.39 3.39
C ALA A 86 14.30 -18.01 2.93
N LEU A 87 15.10 -17.27 2.16
CA LEU A 87 14.71 -15.97 1.60
C LEU A 87 13.55 -16.11 0.59
N SER A 88 13.57 -17.12 -0.27
CA SER A 88 12.45 -17.40 -1.18
C SER A 88 11.17 -17.76 -0.43
N ALA A 89 11.27 -18.57 0.63
CA ALA A 89 10.15 -18.89 1.49
C ALA A 89 9.61 -17.64 2.21
N TRP A 90 10.48 -16.78 2.74
CA TRP A 90 10.09 -15.51 3.34
C TRP A 90 9.36 -14.62 2.32
N TYR A 91 9.89 -14.48 1.11
CA TYR A 91 9.20 -13.73 0.04
C TYR A 91 7.80 -14.28 -0.21
N ALA A 92 7.65 -15.60 -0.35
CA ALA A 92 6.34 -16.24 -0.55
C ALA A 92 5.39 -15.97 0.62
N VAL A 93 5.86 -16.13 1.87
CA VAL A 93 5.09 -15.85 3.08
C VAL A 93 4.66 -14.38 3.13
N SER A 94 5.53 -13.43 2.77
CA SER A 94 5.17 -12.00 2.76
C SER A 94 4.03 -11.67 1.78
N VAL A 95 3.98 -12.37 0.64
CA VAL A 95 2.92 -12.20 -0.36
C VAL A 95 1.63 -12.88 0.11
N LEU A 96 1.73 -14.10 0.65
CA LEU A 96 0.57 -14.85 1.13
C LEU A 96 -0.07 -14.16 2.35
N HIS A 97 0.73 -13.59 3.24
CA HIS A 97 0.25 -12.91 4.44
C HIS A 97 -0.58 -11.66 4.12
N VAL A 98 -0.33 -11.00 3.00
CA VAL A 98 -1.07 -9.80 2.59
C VAL A 98 -2.23 -10.14 1.64
N HIS A 99 -2.40 -11.38 1.21
CA HIS A 99 -3.50 -11.77 0.33
C HIS A 99 -4.86 -11.53 1.01
N PRO A 100 -5.87 -10.96 0.32
CA PRO A 100 -5.89 -10.46 -1.07
C PRO A 100 -5.54 -8.96 -1.23
N HIS A 101 -5.08 -8.29 -0.17
CA HIS A 101 -4.89 -6.84 -0.05
C HIS A 101 -3.51 -6.34 -0.52
N TYR A 102 -3.05 -6.78 -1.69
CA TYR A 102 -1.68 -6.50 -2.16
C TYR A 102 -1.34 -5.02 -2.29
N LEU A 103 -2.31 -4.15 -2.58
CA LEU A 103 -2.07 -2.72 -2.68
C LEU A 103 -1.62 -2.14 -1.32
N GLY A 104 -2.20 -2.64 -0.23
CA GLY A 104 -1.83 -2.32 1.14
C GLY A 104 -0.47 -2.86 1.57
N TYR A 105 0.25 -3.63 0.74
CA TYR A 105 1.55 -4.20 1.13
C TYR A 105 2.57 -3.11 1.48
N PHE A 106 3.22 -3.27 2.63
CA PHE A 106 4.46 -2.58 2.99
C PHE A 106 5.38 -3.58 3.66
N ASN A 107 6.68 -3.39 3.48
CA ASN A 107 7.67 -4.27 4.06
C ASN A 107 7.80 -4.08 5.59
N GLU A 108 8.49 -5.03 6.21
CA GLU A 108 8.56 -5.19 7.66
C GLU A 108 9.29 -4.02 8.35
N LEU A 109 10.20 -3.34 7.66
CA LEU A 109 10.88 -2.13 8.17
C LEU A 109 9.90 -0.97 8.42
N VAL A 110 8.75 -0.97 7.75
CA VAL A 110 7.70 0.05 7.91
C VAL A 110 6.63 -0.40 8.92
N GLY A 111 6.73 -1.63 9.44
CA GLY A 111 5.70 -2.23 10.30
C GLY A 111 4.59 -2.95 9.53
N GLY A 112 4.83 -3.31 8.27
CA GLY A 112 3.90 -4.10 7.49
C GLY A 112 2.69 -3.31 6.97
N PRO A 113 1.70 -4.01 6.37
CA PRO A 113 0.53 -3.39 5.77
C PRO A 113 -0.30 -2.57 6.78
N SER A 114 -0.31 -2.96 8.06
CA SER A 114 -1.00 -2.25 9.14
C SER A 114 -0.47 -0.86 9.47
N GLN A 115 0.80 -0.57 9.13
CA GLN A 115 1.46 0.70 9.51
C GLN A 115 1.84 1.58 8.32
N GLY A 116 1.83 1.02 7.11
CA GLY A 116 2.32 1.72 5.92
C GLY A 116 1.58 3.00 5.56
N TRP A 117 0.28 3.07 5.86
CA TRP A 117 -0.56 4.27 5.66
C TRP A 117 -0.06 5.51 6.44
N ARG A 118 0.80 5.33 7.44
CA ARG A 118 1.43 6.45 8.16
C ARG A 118 2.51 7.16 7.35
N TYR A 119 3.09 6.46 6.38
CA TYR A 119 4.23 6.93 5.58
C TYR A 119 3.84 7.24 4.14
N LEU A 120 2.90 6.48 3.57
CA LEU A 120 2.46 6.63 2.19
C LEU A 120 0.99 6.26 2.06
N VAL A 121 0.20 7.14 1.45
CA VAL A 121 -1.23 6.95 1.18
C VAL A 121 -1.53 7.18 -0.30
N ASP A 122 -2.77 7.57 -0.63
CA ASP A 122 -3.28 7.73 -1.99
C ASP A 122 -3.34 6.34 -2.65
N SER A 123 -3.19 6.33 -3.95
CA SER A 123 -3.21 5.22 -4.88
C SER A 123 -2.15 4.15 -4.65
N ASN A 124 -1.33 4.32 -3.60
CA ASN A 124 -0.41 3.33 -3.08
C ASN A 124 -1.03 2.40 -2.04
N VAL A 125 -2.22 2.72 -1.51
CA VAL A 125 -2.88 1.95 -0.44
C VAL A 125 -4.32 1.61 -0.82
N ASP A 126 -5.03 2.53 -1.46
CA ASP A 126 -6.44 2.33 -1.80
C ASP A 126 -6.80 2.98 -3.12
N TRP A 127 -7.55 2.26 -3.95
CA TRP A 127 -8.25 2.74 -5.15
C TRP A 127 -9.74 2.32 -5.17
N GLY A 128 -10.22 1.66 -4.12
CA GLY A 128 -11.57 1.12 -4.00
C GLY A 128 -11.66 -0.39 -3.89
N GLN A 129 -10.53 -1.10 -3.92
CA GLN A 129 -10.54 -2.56 -3.84
C GLN A 129 -11.14 -3.07 -2.52
N ASP A 130 -10.98 -2.31 -1.43
CA ASP A 130 -11.40 -2.71 -0.10
C ASP A 130 -12.87 -2.37 0.21
N LEU A 131 -13.60 -1.72 -0.71
CA LEU A 131 -15.06 -1.57 -0.59
C LEU A 131 -15.78 -2.93 -0.52
N LYS A 132 -15.26 -3.95 -1.22
CA LYS A 132 -15.79 -5.33 -1.09
C LYS A 132 -15.60 -5.88 0.33
N ALA A 133 -14.46 -5.59 0.95
CA ALA A 133 -14.20 -6.00 2.33
C ALA A 133 -15.05 -5.18 3.30
N LEU A 134 -15.26 -3.89 3.04
CA LEU A 134 -16.14 -3.03 3.82
C LEU A 134 -17.59 -3.53 3.77
N LYS A 135 -18.08 -3.95 2.60
CA LYS A 135 -19.41 -4.55 2.47
C LYS A 135 -19.57 -5.81 3.31
N ARG A 136 -18.60 -6.74 3.23
CA ARG A 136 -18.61 -7.95 4.07
C ARG A 136 -18.63 -7.59 5.56
N TRP A 137 -17.78 -6.64 5.95
CA TRP A 137 -17.72 -6.15 7.31
C TRP A 137 -19.06 -5.58 7.78
N THR A 138 -19.75 -4.77 6.96
CA THR A 138 -21.08 -4.25 7.29
C THR A 138 -22.13 -5.35 7.44
N ASP A 139 -22.07 -6.40 6.63
CA ASP A 139 -23.00 -7.53 6.71
C ASP A 139 -22.78 -8.36 7.97
N GLU A 140 -21.52 -8.70 8.25
CA GLU A 140 -21.11 -9.50 9.42
C GLU A 140 -21.47 -8.81 10.74
N HIS A 141 -21.47 -7.48 10.76
CA HIS A 141 -21.77 -6.67 11.95
C HIS A 141 -23.21 -6.13 11.99
N GLY A 142 -24.07 -6.49 11.03
CA GLY A 142 -25.46 -6.03 10.97
C GLY A 142 -25.60 -4.51 10.85
N VAL A 143 -24.63 -3.84 10.21
CA VAL A 143 -24.59 -2.38 10.08
C VAL A 143 -25.57 -1.93 9.01
N THR A 144 -26.55 -1.14 9.41
CA THR A 144 -27.60 -0.60 8.51
C THR A 144 -27.42 0.87 8.17
N ARG A 145 -26.52 1.58 8.88
CA ARG A 145 -26.16 2.98 8.62
C ARG A 145 -24.69 3.19 8.94
N LEU A 146 -23.96 3.71 7.95
CA LEU A 146 -22.53 4.03 8.04
C LEU A 146 -22.29 5.41 7.44
N LYS A 147 -21.40 6.21 8.01
CA LYS A 147 -20.88 7.39 7.30
C LYS A 147 -19.56 7.04 6.65
N LEU A 148 -19.35 7.42 5.39
CA LEU A 148 -18.17 7.01 4.63
C LEU A 148 -17.43 8.23 4.06
N SER A 149 -16.19 8.44 4.48
CA SER A 149 -15.24 9.33 3.80
C SER A 149 -14.21 8.49 3.07
N TYR A 150 -14.25 8.50 1.73
CA TYR A 150 -13.52 7.54 0.91
C TYR A 150 -12.67 8.20 -0.18
N PHE A 151 -11.61 7.49 -0.58
CA PHE A 151 -10.68 7.86 -1.66
C PHE A 151 -10.61 6.71 -2.65
N GLY A 152 -10.83 6.98 -3.93
CA GLY A 152 -10.74 5.99 -4.99
C GLY A 152 -11.78 6.22 -6.08
N THR A 153 -11.96 5.23 -6.96
CA THR A 153 -12.84 5.38 -8.14
C THR A 153 -14.03 4.44 -8.14
N ALA A 154 -14.01 3.41 -7.30
CA ALA A 154 -15.12 2.48 -7.18
C ALA A 154 -16.28 3.10 -6.38
N ASP A 155 -17.52 2.86 -6.83
CA ASP A 155 -18.74 3.36 -6.21
C ASP A 155 -19.16 2.48 -5.01
N PRO A 156 -19.25 3.03 -3.78
CA PRO A 156 -19.74 2.30 -2.62
C PRO A 156 -21.18 1.78 -2.75
N VAL A 157 -22.04 2.52 -3.46
CA VAL A 157 -23.46 2.18 -3.64
C VAL A 157 -23.60 0.93 -4.52
N TYR A 158 -22.76 0.79 -5.55
CA TYR A 158 -22.70 -0.40 -6.38
C TYR A 158 -22.46 -1.69 -5.56
N TYR A 159 -21.68 -1.61 -4.48
CA TYR A 159 -21.44 -2.73 -3.58
C TYR A 159 -22.53 -2.93 -2.52
N GLY A 160 -23.56 -2.10 -2.50
CA GLY A 160 -24.66 -2.15 -1.54
C GLY A 160 -24.24 -1.73 -0.12
N ILE A 161 -23.20 -0.92 0.02
CA ILE A 161 -22.76 -0.43 1.34
C ILE A 161 -23.81 0.59 1.82
N PRO A 162 -24.38 0.41 3.04
CA PRO A 162 -25.45 1.28 3.52
C PRO A 162 -24.87 2.58 4.10
N CYS A 163 -24.29 3.40 3.23
CA CYS A 163 -23.54 4.58 3.63
C CYS A 163 -24.15 5.91 3.20
N GLU A 164 -23.99 6.90 4.08
CA GLU A 164 -24.06 8.32 3.74
C GLU A 164 -22.64 8.84 3.50
N MET A 165 -22.42 9.48 2.35
CA MET A 165 -21.09 9.95 1.99
C MET A 165 -20.74 11.22 2.77
N LEU A 166 -19.65 11.17 3.54
CA LEU A 166 -18.96 12.36 4.04
C LEU A 166 -18.12 12.99 2.93
N PRO A 167 -17.59 14.22 3.12
CA PRO A 167 -16.61 14.79 2.21
C PRO A 167 -15.54 13.76 1.84
N SER A 168 -15.39 13.52 0.55
CA SER A 168 -14.64 12.40 -0.02
C SER A 168 -13.80 12.87 -1.18
N ARG A 169 -12.67 12.21 -1.42
CA ARG A 169 -11.79 12.44 -2.56
C ARG A 169 -11.87 11.25 -3.49
N MET A 170 -13.08 10.95 -3.91
CA MET A 170 -13.39 9.88 -4.86
C MET A 170 -13.73 10.46 -6.23
N GLN A 171 -13.61 9.66 -7.28
CA GLN A 171 -13.95 10.07 -8.65
C GLN A 171 -14.88 9.02 -9.30
N PRO A 172 -16.08 9.39 -9.78
CA PRO A 172 -16.67 10.74 -9.72
C PRO A 172 -17.00 11.17 -8.27
N ASP A 173 -17.22 12.47 -8.08
CA ASP A 173 -17.68 12.99 -6.78
C ASP A 173 -19.03 12.36 -6.39
N PRO A 174 -19.26 12.12 -5.09
CA PRO A 174 -20.50 11.50 -4.63
C PRO A 174 -21.70 12.41 -4.92
N PRO A 175 -22.86 11.84 -5.33
CA PRO A 175 -24.03 12.63 -5.73
C PRO A 175 -24.68 13.38 -4.56
N ARG A 176 -24.46 12.94 -3.32
CA ARG A 176 -24.95 13.58 -2.11
C ARG A 176 -23.91 13.47 -1.01
N ILE A 177 -23.56 14.59 -0.39
CA ILE A 177 -22.62 14.67 0.71
C ILE A 177 -23.36 15.13 1.97
N VAL A 178 -23.10 14.46 3.09
CA VAL A 178 -23.51 14.91 4.42
C VAL A 178 -22.30 15.50 5.14
N GLY A 179 -22.46 16.67 5.76
CA GLY A 179 -21.38 17.36 6.48
C GLY A 179 -21.34 17.02 7.97
N GLU A 180 -22.40 16.42 8.50
CA GLU A 180 -22.58 16.18 9.92
C GLU A 180 -22.01 14.81 10.33
N VAL A 181 -21.34 14.76 11.47
CA VAL A 181 -20.94 13.55 12.20
C VAL A 181 -21.45 13.71 13.63
N ARG A 182 -22.13 12.70 14.17
CA ARG A 182 -22.60 12.70 15.56
C ARG A 182 -21.85 11.67 16.38
N ALA A 183 -21.67 11.98 17.67
CA ALA A 183 -21.09 11.04 18.61
C ALA A 183 -21.89 9.72 18.63
N GLY A 184 -21.16 8.60 18.65
CA GLY A 184 -21.73 7.25 18.68
C GLY A 184 -22.10 6.64 17.32
N GLU A 185 -22.10 7.42 16.23
CA GLU A 185 -22.33 6.91 14.87
C GLU A 185 -21.15 6.04 14.39
N LEU A 186 -21.42 5.13 13.45
CA LEU A 186 -20.34 4.41 12.77
C LEU A 186 -19.83 5.24 11.60
N VAL A 187 -18.51 5.45 11.56
CA VAL A 187 -17.84 6.20 10.50
C VAL A 187 -16.69 5.37 9.94
N ALA A 188 -16.70 5.13 8.64
CA ALA A 188 -15.60 4.55 7.90
C ALA A 188 -14.81 5.67 7.18
N VAL A 189 -13.49 5.67 7.34
CA VAL A 189 -12.60 6.65 6.70
C VAL A 189 -11.45 5.92 6.02
N SER A 190 -11.27 6.12 4.71
CA SER A 190 -10.12 5.55 3.99
C SER A 190 -8.81 6.21 4.44
N ALA A 191 -7.70 5.48 4.36
CA ALA A 191 -6.38 5.90 4.81
C ALA A 191 -5.94 7.25 4.23
N THR A 192 -6.20 7.47 2.94
CA THR A 192 -5.87 8.71 2.24
C THR A 192 -6.66 9.90 2.76
N ASN A 193 -7.97 9.74 2.92
CA ASN A 193 -8.82 10.79 3.48
C ASN A 193 -8.50 11.03 4.95
N LEU A 194 -8.23 9.97 5.72
CA LEU A 194 -7.81 10.06 7.12
C LEU A 194 -6.51 10.85 7.24
N GLN A 195 -5.55 10.65 6.34
CA GLN A 195 -4.35 11.50 6.27
C GLN A 195 -4.65 12.94 5.80
N GLY A 196 -5.77 13.16 5.13
CA GLY A 196 -6.25 14.47 4.72
C GLY A 196 -5.29 15.18 3.77
N VAL A 197 -4.49 14.43 2.99
CA VAL A 197 -3.51 14.98 2.04
C VAL A 197 -4.14 15.87 0.98
N TYR A 198 -5.43 15.65 0.70
CA TYR A 198 -6.23 16.42 -0.25
C TYR A 198 -7.31 17.26 0.44
N PHE A 199 -7.33 17.35 1.76
CA PHE A 199 -8.33 18.14 2.47
C PHE A 199 -7.72 19.39 3.07
N ASP A 200 -8.50 20.47 3.05
CA ASP A 200 -8.18 21.76 3.66
C ASP A 200 -9.27 22.15 4.68
N GLY A 201 -9.01 23.24 5.40
CA GLY A 201 -9.95 23.85 6.34
C GLY A 201 -10.69 22.85 7.24
N ALA A 202 -12.02 22.97 7.27
CA ALA A 202 -12.89 22.17 8.12
C ALA A 202 -12.80 20.65 7.85
N GLN A 203 -12.57 20.23 6.60
CA GLN A 203 -12.39 18.81 6.27
C GLN A 203 -11.10 18.26 6.88
N ARG A 204 -9.99 19.00 6.81
CA ARG A 204 -8.73 18.62 7.46
C ARG A 204 -8.89 18.55 8.98
N HIS A 205 -9.61 19.50 9.57
CA HIS A 205 -9.91 19.50 11.02
C HIS A 205 -10.75 18.28 11.43
N LEU A 206 -11.75 17.88 10.65
CA LEU A 206 -12.50 16.64 10.91
C LEU A 206 -11.57 15.42 10.93
N MET A 207 -10.67 15.31 9.96
CA MET A 207 -9.71 14.19 9.90
C MET A 207 -8.69 14.21 11.04
N ASN A 208 -8.35 15.39 11.60
CA ASN A 208 -7.53 15.48 12.81
C ASN A 208 -8.21 14.82 14.01
N HIS A 209 -9.52 15.02 14.19
CA HIS A 209 -10.27 14.36 15.26
C HIS A 209 -10.25 12.84 15.10
N PHE A 210 -10.51 12.32 13.89
CA PHE A 210 -10.44 10.88 13.65
C PHE A 210 -9.03 10.29 13.86
N ARG A 211 -7.98 11.02 13.50
CA ARG A 211 -6.59 10.58 13.79
C ARG A 211 -6.25 10.53 15.27
N ALA A 212 -6.93 11.32 16.10
CA ALA A 212 -6.75 11.28 17.55
C ALA A 212 -7.48 10.09 18.20
N LEU A 213 -8.44 9.49 17.49
CA LEU A 213 -9.17 8.31 17.94
C LEU A 213 -8.43 7.02 17.60
N THR A 214 -8.65 5.99 18.42
CA THR A 214 -8.29 4.62 18.06
C THR A 214 -9.42 4.03 17.21
N PRO A 215 -9.14 3.55 15.99
CA PRO A 215 -10.16 2.89 15.19
C PRO A 215 -10.62 1.60 15.88
N ILE A 216 -11.92 1.29 15.78
CA ILE A 216 -12.49 0.05 16.31
C ILE A 216 -12.16 -1.14 15.41
N ASP A 217 -11.89 -0.88 14.12
CA ASP A 217 -11.44 -1.90 13.17
C ASP A 217 -10.67 -1.25 12.00
N CYS A 218 -9.91 -2.07 11.25
CA CYS A 218 -9.21 -1.70 10.03
C CYS A 218 -9.50 -2.75 8.94
N VAL A 219 -10.36 -2.37 8.00
CA VAL A 219 -10.78 -3.22 6.89
C VAL A 219 -9.78 -3.10 5.74
N GLY A 220 -9.19 -4.24 5.35
CA GLY A 220 -8.32 -4.34 4.18
C GLY A 220 -7.02 -3.53 4.25
N TYR A 221 -6.61 -3.11 5.46
CA TYR A 221 -5.46 -2.21 5.71
C TYR A 221 -5.61 -0.78 5.16
N SER A 222 -6.80 -0.42 4.67
CA SER A 222 -7.02 0.86 3.98
C SER A 222 -8.24 1.63 4.46
N ILE A 223 -9.22 0.99 5.11
CA ILE A 223 -10.44 1.66 5.59
C ILE A 223 -10.53 1.47 7.11
N PHE A 224 -10.50 2.58 7.85
CA PHE A 224 -10.59 2.57 9.31
C PHE A 224 -12.02 2.81 9.74
N ILE A 225 -12.50 1.98 10.67
CA ILE A 225 -13.82 2.12 11.27
C ILE A 225 -13.67 2.84 12.60
N PHE A 226 -14.49 3.85 12.83
CA PHE A 226 -14.54 4.64 14.05
C PHE A 226 -15.94 4.68 14.62
N ARG A 227 -15.99 4.89 15.93
CA ARG A 227 -17.16 5.34 16.65
C ARG A 227 -16.76 6.59 17.43
N PRO A 228 -16.99 7.80 16.90
CA PRO A 228 -16.49 9.02 17.50
C PRO A 228 -17.23 9.32 18.80
N ASP A 229 -16.52 9.92 19.74
CA ASP A 229 -17.05 10.50 20.99
C ASP A 229 -17.40 12.00 20.83
N PHE A 230 -17.19 12.53 19.63
CA PHE A 230 -17.46 13.92 19.27
C PHE A 230 -18.57 14.04 18.21
N SER A 231 -19.17 15.23 18.17
CA SER A 231 -20.03 15.65 17.06
C SER A 231 -19.37 16.81 16.33
N ALA A 232 -19.47 16.83 15.00
CA ALA A 232 -18.88 17.84 14.14
C ALA A 232 -19.77 18.11 12.92
N SER A 233 -19.66 19.30 12.36
CA SER A 233 -20.27 19.64 11.08
C SER A 233 -19.23 20.31 10.19
N VAL A 234 -19.20 19.89 8.93
CA VAL A 234 -18.29 20.41 7.90
C VAL A 234 -19.15 21.00 6.78
N PRO A 235 -18.81 22.18 6.24
CA PRO A 235 -19.48 22.72 5.07
C PRO A 235 -19.44 21.71 3.91
N VAL A 236 -20.58 21.54 3.24
CA VAL A 236 -20.70 20.73 2.03
C VAL A 236 -20.86 21.66 0.82
N PRO A 237 -20.27 21.31 -0.35
CA PRO A 237 -20.48 22.05 -1.60
C PRO A 237 -21.94 22.04 -2.06
#